data_AF-A0A2L0ATM4-F1
#
_entry.id   AF-A0A2L0ATM4-F1
#
_cell.length_a   1.000
_cell.length_b   1.000
_cell.length_c   1.000
_cell.angle_alpha   90.00
_cell.angle_beta   90.00
_cell.angle_gamma   90.00
#
_symmetry.space_group_name_H-M   'P 1'
#
loop_
_entity.id
_entity.type
_entity.pdbx_description
1 polymer ?
#
loop_
_entity_poly.entity_id
_entity_poly.type
_entity_poly.pdbx_seq_one_letter_code
_entity_poly.pdbx_strand_id
1 'polypeptide(L)'
;RQRGITIQSAATYTIWNGHNINIIDTPGHVDFTVEVERALRVLDGAILVLCAVGGVQSQSLTVNRQMKRYNVPFLTFINKLDRLGADPKYVLNQMRTKMNHNAAFIQLPIGLENNCKGLVDLIEERAVYFNGQHGQTIDFEEIPVEMREECKDRRAELIENLSNVDEKLGNKYLEDGKITVEDIKEAIRRTCLKRTFTPVLVGTALKNKGIQPLLDAVLDYLPNPGQVENFALKEQENEEATKILLDPKRDGSKNFVALAFKLEAGKFGQLTYMRCYQGMLKKGETIINARTMRKVRIARLVRMHSNNMEDVNEVYAGDIFALFGVDCASGDTFLSNPKDNISLESIYVPEPVVSMAIQPANSKDRDSFSKAIARFTKEDPTFHFFFDADNKETIVSG
;
A
#
# COMPACT_ATOMS: atom_id res chain seq x y z
N ARG A 1 -18.69 2.83 -8.49
CA ARG A 1 -19.45 1.79 -9.25
C ARG A 1 -19.86 2.24 -10.66
N GLN A 2 -20.67 3.30 -10.84
CA GLN A 2 -21.12 3.73 -12.18
C GLN A 2 -19.98 4.17 -13.12
N ARG A 3 -18.91 4.78 -12.59
CA ARG A 3 -17.77 5.26 -13.38
C ARG A 3 -16.62 4.25 -13.54
N GLY A 4 -16.70 3.06 -12.92
CA GLY A 4 -15.63 2.06 -13.00
C GLY A 4 -14.26 2.46 -12.43
N ILE A 5 -14.17 3.56 -11.67
CA ILE A 5 -12.95 4.05 -11.02
C ILE A 5 -13.05 3.94 -9.48
N THR A 6 -11.93 3.66 -8.84
CA THR A 6 -11.75 3.75 -7.38
C THR A 6 -11.55 5.21 -7.01
N ILE A 7 -12.29 5.69 -6.01
CA ILE A 7 -12.24 7.08 -5.51
C ILE A 7 -11.71 7.11 -4.09
N GLN A 8 -12.28 6.28 -3.21
CA GLN A 8 -11.82 6.08 -1.84
C GLN A 8 -11.06 4.77 -1.74
N SER A 9 -10.05 4.73 -0.88
CA SER A 9 -9.28 3.51 -0.68
C SER A 9 -10.13 2.42 -0.03
N ALA A 10 -10.11 1.20 -0.53
CA ALA A 10 -10.86 0.07 0.03
C ALA A 10 -9.92 -0.83 0.83
N ALA A 11 -10.29 -1.17 2.08
CA ALA A 11 -9.52 -2.08 2.92
C ALA A 11 -10.23 -3.44 3.01
N THR A 12 -9.49 -4.51 2.76
CA THR A 12 -9.93 -5.89 2.94
C THR A 12 -8.77 -6.71 3.51
N TYR A 13 -9.06 -7.89 4.06
CA TYR A 13 -8.02 -8.86 4.37
C TYR A 13 -8.28 -10.17 3.61
N THR A 14 -7.24 -10.99 3.47
CA THR A 14 -7.32 -12.35 2.95
C THR A 14 -6.28 -13.24 3.62
N ILE A 15 -6.45 -14.55 3.56
CA ILE A 15 -5.49 -15.53 4.06
C ILE A 15 -4.84 -16.24 2.87
N TRP A 16 -3.52 -16.19 2.79
CA TRP A 16 -2.73 -16.87 1.76
C TRP A 16 -1.63 -17.70 2.43
N ASN A 17 -1.58 -19.01 2.16
CA ASN A 17 -0.62 -19.96 2.76
C ASN A 17 -0.52 -19.85 4.30
N GLY A 18 -1.65 -19.61 4.98
CA GLY A 18 -1.69 -19.46 6.44
C GLY A 18 -1.27 -18.07 6.96
N HIS A 19 -0.91 -17.14 6.08
CA HIS A 19 -0.57 -15.76 6.42
C HIS A 19 -1.73 -14.81 6.15
N ASN A 20 -1.99 -13.89 7.07
CA ASN A 20 -2.98 -12.84 6.88
C ASN A 20 -2.39 -11.66 6.10
N ILE A 21 -3.02 -11.28 4.99
CA ILE A 21 -2.63 -10.16 4.14
C ILE A 21 -3.75 -9.12 4.20
N ASN A 22 -3.44 -7.94 4.75
CA ASN A 22 -4.32 -6.79 4.69
C ASN A 22 -4.03 -6.01 3.40
N ILE A 23 -5.04 -5.86 2.55
CA ILE A 23 -4.95 -5.19 1.25
C ILE A 23 -5.69 -3.86 1.34
N ILE A 24 -5.00 -2.79 0.96
CA ILE A 24 -5.61 -1.47 0.74
C ILE A 24 -5.53 -1.16 -0.75
N ASP A 25 -6.67 -1.18 -1.43
CA ASP A 25 -6.78 -0.72 -2.81
C ASP A 25 -6.81 0.81 -2.83
N THR A 26 -5.88 1.42 -3.57
CA THR A 26 -5.72 2.87 -3.63
C THR A 26 -6.19 3.43 -4.98
N PRO A 27 -6.80 4.63 -5.03
CA PRO A 27 -7.13 5.26 -6.30
C PRO A 27 -5.87 5.59 -7.12
N GLY A 28 -5.94 5.37 -8.44
CA GLY A 28 -4.84 5.68 -9.36
C GLY A 28 -4.96 7.04 -10.08
N HIS A 29 -5.97 7.84 -9.73
CA HIS A 29 -6.23 9.13 -10.37
C HIS A 29 -5.47 10.28 -9.66
N VAL A 30 -5.08 11.30 -10.42
CA VAL A 30 -4.30 12.46 -9.90
C VAL A 30 -5.03 13.23 -8.81
N ASP A 31 -6.34 13.39 -8.94
CA ASP A 31 -7.16 14.15 -7.99
C ASP A 31 -7.27 13.47 -6.61
N PHE A 32 -6.97 12.17 -6.50
CA PHE A 32 -7.07 11.42 -5.24
C PHE A 32 -5.70 11.01 -4.70
N THR A 33 -4.67 11.81 -4.97
CA THR A 33 -3.30 11.54 -4.51
C THR A 33 -3.17 11.52 -2.99
N VAL A 34 -4.00 12.27 -2.27
CA VAL A 34 -4.04 12.25 -0.79
C VAL A 34 -4.45 10.90 -0.21
N GLU A 35 -5.34 10.17 -0.90
CA GLU A 35 -5.72 8.82 -0.51
C GLU A 35 -4.54 7.85 -0.64
N VAL A 36 -3.69 8.04 -1.65
CA VAL A 36 -2.45 7.27 -1.82
C VAL A 36 -1.42 7.63 -0.75
N GLU A 37 -1.24 8.91 -0.42
CA GLU A 37 -0.34 9.35 0.67
C GLU A 37 -0.72 8.69 2.01
N ARG A 38 -2.03 8.73 2.31
CA ARG A 38 -2.64 8.13 3.50
C ARG A 38 -2.45 6.63 3.57
N ALA A 39 -2.69 5.92 2.47
CA ALA A 39 -2.48 4.49 2.41
C ALA A 39 -0.99 4.14 2.58
N LEU A 40 -0.09 4.80 1.85
CA LEU A 40 1.35 4.53 1.91
C LEU A 40 1.95 4.81 3.28
N ARG A 41 1.43 5.78 4.04
CA ARG A 41 1.87 6.04 5.42
C ARG A 41 1.55 4.88 6.38
N VAL A 42 0.51 4.12 6.06
CA VAL A 42 -0.07 3.06 6.89
C VAL A 42 0.33 1.67 6.41
N LEU A 43 0.87 1.53 5.20
CA LEU A 43 1.26 0.24 4.64
C LEU A 43 2.74 -0.06 4.93
N ASP A 44 3.05 -1.34 5.11
CA ASP A 44 4.43 -1.84 5.29
C ASP A 44 5.09 -2.22 3.96
N GLY A 45 4.28 -2.48 2.93
CA GLY A 45 4.73 -2.81 1.59
C GLY A 45 3.68 -2.44 0.56
N ALA A 46 4.10 -2.30 -0.70
CA ALA A 46 3.23 -1.92 -1.81
C ALA A 46 3.43 -2.81 -3.04
N ILE A 47 2.42 -2.83 -3.92
CA ILE A 47 2.52 -3.43 -5.26
C ILE A 47 2.28 -2.32 -6.27
N LEU A 48 3.32 -1.92 -6.98
CA LEU A 48 3.22 -0.96 -8.08
C LEU A 48 2.73 -1.69 -9.33
N VAL A 49 1.47 -1.47 -9.70
CA VAL A 49 0.89 -2.07 -10.91
C VAL A 49 1.13 -1.16 -12.11
N LEU A 50 1.77 -1.68 -13.16
CA LEU A 50 2.00 -0.98 -14.42
C LEU A 50 1.26 -1.67 -15.56
N CYS A 51 0.83 -0.89 -16.56
CA CYS A 51 0.14 -1.43 -17.74
C CYS A 51 1.16 -1.88 -18.78
N ALA A 52 1.07 -3.12 -19.25
CA ALA A 52 1.96 -3.67 -20.29
C ALA A 52 1.98 -2.87 -21.60
N VAL A 53 0.91 -2.13 -21.89
CA VAL A 53 0.81 -1.27 -23.10
C VAL A 53 1.17 0.18 -22.77
N GLY A 54 0.69 0.70 -21.64
CA GLY A 54 0.80 2.12 -21.29
C GLY A 54 2.13 2.51 -20.66
N GLY A 55 2.87 1.54 -20.12
CA GLY A 55 4.13 1.76 -19.44
C GLY A 55 4.05 2.69 -18.24
N VAL A 56 5.14 3.42 -18.01
CA VAL A 56 5.28 4.42 -16.95
C VAL A 56 4.64 5.73 -17.38
N GLN A 57 3.58 6.11 -16.66
CA GLN A 57 2.84 7.36 -16.85
C GLN A 57 3.20 8.39 -15.77
N SER A 58 2.74 9.64 -15.94
CA SER A 58 2.99 10.72 -14.96
C SER A 58 2.47 10.36 -13.57
N GLN A 59 1.33 9.69 -13.50
CA GLN A 59 0.73 9.20 -12.24
C GLN A 59 1.63 8.17 -11.57
N SER A 60 2.19 7.23 -12.32
CA SER A 60 3.12 6.23 -11.81
C SER A 60 4.37 6.89 -11.22
N LEU A 61 4.84 8.00 -11.80
CA LEU A 61 5.97 8.78 -11.25
C LEU A 61 5.60 9.49 -9.95
N THR A 62 4.38 10.02 -9.83
CA THR A 62 3.89 10.62 -8.59
C THR A 62 3.86 9.58 -7.47
N VAL A 63 3.21 8.42 -7.70
CA VAL A 63 3.16 7.34 -6.71
C VAL A 63 4.56 6.84 -6.36
N ASN A 64 5.47 6.75 -7.32
CA ASN A 64 6.87 6.41 -7.06
C ASN A 64 7.57 7.38 -6.10
N ARG A 65 7.34 8.69 -6.25
CA ARG A 65 7.86 9.71 -5.32
C ARG A 65 7.25 9.58 -3.93
N GLN A 66 5.96 9.26 -3.84
CA GLN A 66 5.27 9.05 -2.56
C GLN A 66 5.81 7.82 -1.83
N MET A 67 5.96 6.69 -2.53
CA MET A 67 6.62 5.50 -1.98
C MET A 67 8.06 5.81 -1.54
N LYS A 68 8.77 6.67 -2.28
CA LYS A 68 10.10 7.15 -1.90
C LYS A 68 10.10 7.95 -0.61
N ARG A 69 9.12 8.83 -0.41
CA ARG A 69 8.99 9.66 0.80
C ARG A 69 8.83 8.83 2.07
N TYR A 70 7.98 7.81 2.05
CA TYR A 70 7.70 6.96 3.22
C TYR A 70 8.59 5.72 3.32
N ASN A 71 9.58 5.61 2.43
CA ASN A 71 10.49 4.47 2.35
C ASN A 71 9.81 3.09 2.27
N VAL A 72 8.68 2.98 1.55
CA VAL A 72 7.89 1.74 1.48
C VAL A 72 8.51 0.77 0.47
N PRO A 73 8.92 -0.45 0.88
CA PRO A 73 9.37 -1.48 -0.04
C PRO A 73 8.22 -1.96 -0.93
N PHE A 74 8.51 -2.24 -2.19
CA PHE A 74 7.48 -2.57 -3.15
C PHE A 74 7.92 -3.58 -4.20
N LEU A 75 6.95 -4.33 -4.70
CA LEU A 75 7.06 -5.17 -5.88
C LEU A 75 6.47 -4.43 -7.07
N THR A 76 6.94 -4.73 -8.29
CA THR A 76 6.26 -4.25 -9.50
C THR A 76 5.53 -5.39 -10.19
N PHE A 77 4.28 -5.15 -10.58
CA PHE A 77 3.48 -6.10 -11.35
C PHE A 77 3.04 -5.47 -12.67
N ILE A 78 3.54 -6.00 -13.79
CA ILE A 78 3.12 -5.59 -15.13
C ILE A 78 1.86 -6.39 -15.48
N ASN A 79 0.74 -5.69 -15.51
CA ASN A 79 -0.58 -6.26 -15.76
C ASN A 79 -1.04 -6.00 -17.22
N LYS A 80 -2.12 -6.66 -17.62
CA LYS A 80 -2.78 -6.54 -18.92
C LYS A 80 -1.94 -7.03 -20.10
N LEU A 81 -1.16 -8.10 -19.88
CA LEU A 81 -0.43 -8.80 -20.95
C LEU A 81 -1.33 -9.32 -22.07
N ASP A 82 -2.63 -9.44 -21.82
CA ASP A 82 -3.65 -9.89 -22.76
C ASP A 82 -4.08 -8.84 -23.80
N ARG A 83 -3.64 -7.58 -23.66
CA ARG A 83 -3.99 -6.50 -24.60
C ARG A 83 -3.07 -6.47 -25.82
N LEU A 84 -3.64 -6.07 -26.95
CA LEU A 84 -2.88 -5.83 -28.18
C LEU A 84 -1.80 -4.75 -27.96
N GLY A 85 -0.58 -5.05 -28.38
CA GLY A 85 0.59 -4.18 -28.20
C GLY A 85 1.19 -4.24 -26.78
N ALA A 86 0.91 -5.29 -26.01
CA ALA A 86 1.57 -5.51 -24.72
C ALA A 86 3.07 -5.75 -24.92
N ASP A 87 3.90 -4.94 -24.27
CA ASP A 87 5.36 -5.06 -24.30
C ASP A 87 5.94 -4.89 -22.89
N PRO A 88 6.10 -6.00 -22.13
CA PRO A 88 6.67 -5.92 -20.79
C PRO A 88 8.13 -5.45 -20.78
N LYS A 89 8.91 -5.73 -21.83
CA LYS A 89 10.33 -5.32 -21.93
C LYS A 89 10.42 -3.80 -22.03
N TYR A 90 9.54 -3.18 -22.82
CA TYR A 90 9.39 -1.74 -22.88
C TYR A 90 9.09 -1.13 -21.51
N VAL A 91 8.16 -1.71 -20.74
CA VAL A 91 7.83 -1.22 -19.40
C VAL A 91 9.02 -1.33 -18.44
N LEU A 92 9.75 -2.45 -18.45
CA LEU A 92 10.95 -2.61 -17.63
C LEU A 92 12.01 -1.54 -17.97
N ASN A 93 12.24 -1.29 -19.26
CA ASN A 93 13.19 -0.26 -19.69
C ASN A 93 12.75 1.15 -19.22
N GLN A 94 11.44 1.44 -19.27
CA GLN A 94 10.92 2.70 -18.74
C GLN A 94 11.08 2.84 -17.23
N MET A 95 10.96 1.75 -16.46
CA MET A 95 11.25 1.80 -15.02
C MET A 95 12.71 2.17 -14.77
N ARG A 96 13.65 1.55 -15.49
CA ARG A 96 15.07 1.84 -15.37
C ARG A 96 15.41 3.28 -15.76
N THR A 97 14.87 3.75 -16.88
CA THR A 97 15.24 5.06 -17.47
C THR A 97 14.45 6.24 -16.91
N LYS A 98 13.16 6.08 -16.58
CA LYS A 98 12.29 7.18 -16.09
C LYS A 98 12.16 7.20 -14.58
N MET A 99 12.16 6.04 -13.93
CA MET A 99 12.05 5.96 -12.46
C MET A 99 13.41 5.82 -11.77
N ASN A 100 14.48 5.55 -12.52
CA ASN A 100 15.84 5.30 -12.02
C ASN A 100 15.90 4.14 -11.01
N HIS A 101 15.13 3.08 -11.28
CA HIS A 101 15.14 1.88 -10.46
C HIS A 101 16.07 0.81 -11.03
N ASN A 102 16.88 0.20 -10.17
CA ASN A 102 17.48 -1.09 -10.47
C ASN A 102 16.39 -2.16 -10.40
N ALA A 103 15.86 -2.54 -11.54
CA ALA A 103 14.75 -3.47 -11.66
C ALA A 103 15.10 -4.57 -12.66
N ALA A 104 14.68 -5.80 -12.40
CA ALA A 104 14.81 -6.90 -13.35
C ALA A 104 13.61 -7.85 -13.24
N PHE A 105 13.37 -8.61 -14.31
CA PHE A 105 12.35 -9.65 -14.30
C PHE A 105 12.74 -10.77 -13.34
N ILE A 106 11.78 -11.20 -12.54
CA ILE A 106 11.84 -12.50 -11.85
C ILE A 106 10.94 -13.53 -12.54
N GLN A 107 10.10 -13.08 -13.47
CA GLN A 107 9.21 -13.92 -14.29
C GLN A 107 9.14 -13.39 -15.71
N LEU A 108 8.95 -14.30 -16.67
CA LEU A 108 8.69 -13.97 -18.07
C LEU A 108 7.33 -14.51 -18.51
N PRO A 109 6.62 -13.85 -19.44
CA PRO A 109 5.35 -14.38 -19.94
C PRO A 109 5.58 -15.41 -21.06
N ILE A 110 4.84 -16.52 -21.02
CA ILE A 110 4.78 -17.49 -22.12
C ILE A 110 3.73 -17.01 -23.11
N GLY A 111 4.20 -16.32 -24.14
CA GLY A 111 3.37 -15.64 -25.13
C GLY A 111 2.74 -14.34 -24.60
N LEU A 112 2.14 -13.57 -25.49
CA LEU A 112 1.50 -12.28 -25.21
C LEU A 112 0.09 -12.25 -25.79
N GLU A 113 -0.69 -11.25 -25.38
CA GLU A 113 -2.03 -10.98 -25.89
C GLU A 113 -2.99 -12.18 -25.71
N ASN A 114 -3.57 -12.66 -26.80
CA ASN A 114 -4.40 -13.86 -26.80
C ASN A 114 -3.60 -15.15 -26.61
N ASN A 115 -2.31 -15.12 -26.89
CA ASN A 115 -1.41 -16.27 -26.78
C ASN A 115 -0.71 -16.37 -25.43
N CYS A 116 -1.09 -15.55 -24.43
CA CYS A 116 -0.55 -15.65 -23.07
C CYS A 116 -1.08 -16.93 -22.38
N LYS A 117 -0.25 -17.98 -22.39
CA LYS A 117 -0.55 -19.33 -21.90
C LYS A 117 -0.18 -19.52 -20.44
N GLY A 118 0.93 -18.93 -20.01
CA GLY A 118 1.49 -19.12 -18.67
C GLY A 118 2.64 -18.16 -18.42
N LEU A 119 3.45 -18.45 -17.42
CA LEU A 119 4.65 -17.69 -17.05
C LEU A 119 5.85 -18.63 -16.94
N VAL A 120 7.06 -18.10 -17.01
CA VAL A 120 8.28 -18.79 -16.60
C VAL A 120 8.78 -18.14 -15.32
N ASP A 121 9.03 -18.95 -14.30
CA ASP A 121 9.73 -18.54 -13.09
C ASP A 121 11.25 -18.59 -13.36
N LEU A 122 11.90 -17.43 -13.34
CA LEU A 122 13.33 -17.33 -13.61
C LEU A 122 14.18 -17.75 -12.43
N ILE A 123 13.64 -17.93 -11.23
CA ILE A 123 14.36 -18.29 -10.00
C ILE A 123 14.39 -19.82 -9.84
N GLU A 124 13.25 -20.48 -10.07
CA GLU A 124 13.16 -21.95 -9.99
C GLU A 124 13.32 -22.64 -11.36
N GLU A 125 13.50 -21.87 -12.43
CA GLU A 125 13.75 -22.35 -13.80
C GLU A 125 12.68 -23.32 -14.33
N ARG A 126 11.40 -22.95 -14.15
CA ARG A 126 10.25 -23.76 -14.54
C ARG A 126 9.14 -22.94 -15.19
N ALA A 127 8.40 -23.58 -16.09
CA ALA A 127 7.17 -23.02 -16.62
C ALA A 127 6.02 -23.21 -15.63
N VAL A 128 5.12 -22.23 -15.60
CA VAL A 128 3.97 -22.15 -14.71
C VAL A 128 2.72 -21.94 -15.57
N TYR A 129 1.84 -22.94 -15.57
CA TYR A 129 0.57 -22.91 -16.28
C TYR A 129 -0.59 -22.80 -15.28
N PHE A 130 -1.63 -22.05 -15.67
CA PHE A 130 -2.76 -21.72 -14.82
C PHE A 130 -4.01 -22.40 -15.37
N ASN A 131 -4.50 -23.39 -14.65
CA ASN A 131 -5.67 -24.19 -15.01
C ASN A 131 -6.86 -23.91 -14.09
N GLY A 132 -8.05 -24.19 -14.61
CA GLY A 132 -9.33 -23.83 -14.00
C GLY A 132 -9.78 -22.40 -14.29
N GLN A 133 -11.04 -22.08 -14.00
CA GLN A 133 -11.66 -20.79 -14.36
C GLN A 133 -10.96 -19.57 -13.72
N HIS A 134 -10.35 -19.78 -12.54
CA HIS A 134 -9.69 -18.73 -11.76
C HIS A 134 -8.21 -19.04 -11.47
N GLY A 135 -7.57 -19.93 -12.25
CA GLY A 135 -6.20 -20.37 -11.97
C GLY A 135 -6.07 -21.12 -10.64
N GLN A 136 -7.08 -21.93 -10.30
CA GLN A 136 -7.13 -22.66 -9.03
C GLN A 136 -6.10 -23.78 -8.96
N THR A 137 -5.69 -24.29 -10.14
CA THR A 137 -4.68 -25.33 -10.27
C THR A 137 -3.48 -24.73 -10.99
N ILE A 138 -2.30 -24.88 -10.38
CA ILE A 138 -1.04 -24.43 -10.95
C ILE A 138 -0.25 -25.67 -11.31
N ASP A 139 0.10 -25.79 -12.59
CA ASP A 139 0.92 -26.88 -13.09
C ASP A 139 2.31 -26.37 -13.42
N PHE A 140 3.32 -27.11 -12.94
CA PHE A 140 4.72 -26.80 -13.15
C PHE A 140 5.30 -27.74 -14.21
N GLU A 141 5.92 -27.17 -15.23
CA GLU A 141 6.51 -27.91 -16.35
C GLU A 141 7.92 -27.39 -16.68
N GLU A 142 8.61 -28.06 -17.61
CA GLU A 142 9.88 -27.55 -18.14
C GLU A 142 9.68 -26.28 -18.98
N ILE A 143 10.71 -25.42 -19.03
CA ILE A 143 10.70 -24.21 -19.86
C ILE A 143 10.59 -24.61 -21.35
N PRO A 144 9.63 -24.01 -22.11
CA PRO A 144 9.50 -24.22 -23.54
C PRO A 144 10.83 -24.01 -24.28
N VAL A 145 11.14 -24.89 -25.24
CA VAL A 145 12.44 -24.91 -25.93
C VAL A 145 12.77 -23.56 -26.55
N GLU A 146 11.79 -22.91 -27.17
CA GLU A 146 11.92 -21.58 -27.78
C GLU A 146 12.31 -20.45 -26.81
N MET A 147 12.04 -20.61 -25.51
CA MET A 147 12.30 -19.60 -24.49
C MET A 147 13.55 -19.86 -23.65
N ARG A 148 14.20 -21.03 -23.80
CA ARG A 148 15.33 -21.42 -22.92
C ARG A 148 16.50 -20.44 -22.96
N GLU A 149 16.90 -20.02 -24.16
CA GLU A 149 17.97 -19.02 -24.33
C GLU A 149 17.58 -17.68 -23.72
N GLU A 150 16.37 -17.18 -23.98
CA GLU A 150 15.90 -15.93 -23.38
C GLU A 150 15.84 -16.02 -21.84
N CYS A 151 15.36 -17.13 -21.29
CA CYS A 151 15.29 -17.32 -19.84
C CYS A 151 16.68 -17.34 -19.21
N LYS A 152 17.66 -17.98 -19.87
CA LYS A 152 19.05 -18.01 -19.43
C LYS A 152 19.66 -16.61 -19.39
N ASP A 153 19.48 -15.83 -20.47
CA ASP A 153 19.96 -14.45 -20.54
C ASP A 153 19.31 -13.56 -19.47
N ARG A 154 17.99 -13.67 -19.28
CA ARG A 154 17.25 -12.88 -18.28
C ARG A 154 17.56 -13.27 -16.85
N ARG A 155 17.85 -14.55 -16.59
CA ARG A 155 18.32 -15.03 -15.29
C ARG A 155 19.73 -14.50 -15.00
N ALA A 156 20.63 -14.51 -15.98
CA ALA A 156 21.95 -13.90 -15.82
C ALA A 156 21.85 -12.40 -15.53
N GLU A 157 21.01 -11.67 -16.28
CA GLU A 157 20.72 -10.25 -16.03
C GLU A 157 20.14 -10.01 -14.63
N LEU A 158 19.24 -10.87 -14.13
CA LEU A 158 18.68 -10.79 -12.78
C LEU A 158 19.80 -10.93 -11.73
N ILE A 159 20.65 -11.94 -11.87
CA ILE A 159 21.76 -12.22 -10.94
C ILE A 159 22.77 -11.07 -10.94
N GLU A 160 23.13 -10.54 -12.11
CA GLU A 160 24.03 -9.39 -12.24
C GLU A 160 23.46 -8.16 -11.52
N ASN A 161 22.20 -7.81 -11.80
CA ASN A 161 21.55 -6.66 -11.17
C ASN A 161 21.42 -6.79 -9.65
N LEU A 162 21.17 -7.99 -9.13
CA LEU A 162 21.14 -8.26 -7.70
C LEU A 162 22.54 -8.18 -7.07
N SER A 163 23.55 -8.75 -7.73
CA SER A 163 24.94 -8.78 -7.26
C SER A 163 25.53 -7.38 -7.13
N ASN A 164 25.09 -6.44 -7.97
CA ASN A 164 25.49 -5.03 -7.91
C ASN A 164 24.97 -4.30 -6.65
N VAL A 165 23.95 -4.82 -5.97
CA VAL A 165 23.29 -4.14 -4.83
C VAL A 165 23.12 -5.00 -3.58
N ASP A 166 23.45 -6.29 -3.62
CA ASP A 166 23.53 -7.19 -2.47
C ASP A 166 24.97 -7.67 -2.28
N GLU A 167 25.62 -7.22 -1.21
CA GLU A 167 27.02 -7.58 -0.93
C GLU A 167 27.24 -9.09 -0.81
N LYS A 168 26.30 -9.82 -0.21
CA LYS A 168 26.43 -11.28 -0.01
C LYS A 168 26.39 -12.03 -1.33
N LEU A 169 25.42 -11.71 -2.19
CA LEU A 169 25.32 -12.31 -3.52
C LEU A 169 26.47 -11.85 -4.42
N GLY A 170 26.85 -10.57 -4.34
CA GLY A 170 27.98 -10.00 -5.09
C GLY A 170 29.29 -10.71 -4.82
N ASN A 171 29.61 -10.99 -3.56
CA ASN A 171 30.82 -11.76 -3.22
C ASN A 171 30.78 -13.17 -3.80
N LYS A 172 29.64 -13.88 -3.69
CA LYS A 172 29.48 -15.21 -4.29
C LYS A 172 29.64 -15.20 -5.81
N TYR A 173 29.11 -14.16 -6.47
CA TYR A 173 29.19 -13.99 -7.92
C TYR A 173 30.63 -13.75 -8.39
N LEU A 174 31.42 -12.96 -7.65
CA LEU A 174 32.83 -12.68 -7.98
C LEU A 174 33.76 -13.87 -7.75
N GLU A 175 33.44 -14.74 -6.79
CA GLU A 175 34.23 -15.93 -6.47
C GLU A 175 33.89 -17.14 -7.37
N ASP A 176 33.12 -16.95 -8.45
CA ASP A 176 32.56 -18.01 -9.31
C ASP A 176 31.81 -19.10 -8.50
N GLY A 177 31.22 -18.69 -7.37
CA GLY A 177 30.47 -19.57 -6.49
C GLY A 177 29.15 -20.02 -7.12
N LYS A 178 28.73 -21.26 -6.82
CA LYS A 178 27.42 -21.76 -7.26
C LYS A 178 26.30 -20.99 -6.54
N ILE A 179 25.54 -20.20 -7.30
CA ILE A 179 24.37 -19.46 -6.80
C ILE A 179 23.16 -20.40 -6.71
N THR A 180 22.58 -20.53 -5.53
CA THR A 180 21.39 -21.35 -5.28
C THR A 180 20.09 -20.57 -5.41
N VAL A 181 18.95 -21.26 -5.45
CA VAL A 181 17.61 -20.62 -5.49
C VAL A 181 17.39 -19.80 -4.22
N GLU A 182 17.77 -20.35 -3.06
CA GLU A 182 17.67 -19.69 -1.76
C GLU A 182 18.51 -18.41 -1.72
N ASP A 183 19.73 -18.45 -2.27
CA ASP A 183 20.59 -17.26 -2.36
C ASP A 183 19.92 -16.12 -3.13
N ILE A 184 19.29 -16.43 -4.27
CA ILE A 184 18.56 -15.46 -5.10
C ILE A 184 17.35 -14.92 -4.33
N LYS A 185 16.52 -15.78 -3.74
CA LYS A 185 15.32 -15.35 -2.98
C LYS A 185 15.69 -14.46 -1.81
N GLU A 186 16.71 -14.82 -1.04
CA GLU A 186 17.16 -13.99 0.08
C GLU A 186 17.77 -12.67 -0.38
N ALA A 187 18.52 -12.66 -1.49
CA ALA A 187 19.07 -11.42 -2.05
C ALA A 187 17.96 -10.48 -2.53
N ILE A 188 16.93 -11.00 -3.22
CA ILE A 188 15.75 -10.23 -3.62
C ILE A 188 15.07 -9.67 -2.38
N ARG A 189 14.87 -10.46 -1.32
CA ARG A 189 14.24 -9.99 -0.08
C ARG A 189 15.05 -8.84 0.54
N ARG A 190 16.34 -9.03 0.78
CA ARG A 190 17.20 -8.00 1.40
C ARG A 190 17.21 -6.70 0.60
N THR A 191 17.32 -6.80 -0.72
CA THR A 191 17.44 -5.64 -1.61
C THR A 191 16.09 -4.95 -1.85
N CYS A 192 14.97 -5.71 -1.87
CA CYS A 192 13.61 -5.17 -1.93
C CYS A 192 13.28 -4.37 -0.66
N LEU A 193 13.59 -4.90 0.53
CA LEU A 193 13.40 -4.19 1.80
C LEU A 193 14.21 -2.89 1.88
N LYS A 194 15.44 -2.91 1.35
CA LYS A 194 16.31 -1.71 1.24
C LYS A 194 15.93 -0.78 0.10
N ARG A 195 15.04 -1.21 -0.81
CA ARG A 195 14.62 -0.49 -2.02
C ARG A 195 15.77 -0.20 -2.98
N THR A 196 16.83 -1.01 -2.93
CA THR A 196 17.96 -0.94 -3.86
C THR A 196 17.75 -1.81 -5.10
N PHE A 197 16.80 -2.76 -5.04
CA PHE A 197 16.34 -3.55 -6.16
C PHE A 197 14.81 -3.62 -6.17
N THR A 198 14.21 -3.62 -7.35
CA THR A 198 12.76 -3.77 -7.55
C THR A 198 12.46 -5.03 -8.37
N PRO A 199 11.93 -6.11 -7.76
CA PRO A 199 11.53 -7.30 -8.51
C PRO A 199 10.31 -7.00 -9.41
N VAL A 200 10.39 -7.41 -10.67
CA VAL A 200 9.33 -7.22 -11.66
C VAL A 200 8.67 -8.55 -12.00
N LEU A 201 7.39 -8.64 -11.65
CA LEU A 201 6.49 -9.73 -11.98
C LEU A 201 5.58 -9.31 -13.13
N VAL A 202 4.99 -10.29 -13.80
CA VAL A 202 4.14 -10.07 -14.97
C VAL A 202 2.89 -10.96 -14.92
N GLY A 203 1.78 -10.50 -15.47
CA GLY A 203 0.56 -11.30 -15.51
C GLY A 203 -0.64 -10.64 -16.18
N THR A 204 -1.77 -11.33 -16.15
CA THR A 204 -3.05 -10.83 -16.62
C THR A 204 -4.12 -11.12 -15.57
N ALA A 205 -4.52 -10.08 -14.85
CA ALA A 205 -5.60 -10.17 -13.87
C ALA A 205 -6.94 -10.51 -14.54
N LEU A 206 -7.17 -10.06 -15.78
CA LEU A 206 -8.42 -10.34 -16.50
C LEU A 206 -8.57 -11.83 -16.84
N LYS A 207 -7.48 -12.50 -17.23
CA LYS A 207 -7.47 -13.93 -17.55
C LYS A 207 -7.00 -14.80 -16.37
N ASN A 208 -6.93 -14.25 -15.16
CA ASN A 208 -6.55 -14.94 -13.92
C ASN A 208 -5.19 -15.67 -13.99
N LYS A 209 -4.17 -15.06 -14.61
CA LYS A 209 -2.81 -15.63 -14.69
C LYS A 209 -1.79 -14.71 -14.02
N GLY A 210 -0.92 -15.28 -13.18
CA GLY A 210 0.16 -14.57 -12.49
C GLY A 210 -0.22 -13.90 -11.17
N ILE A 211 -1.44 -14.13 -10.66
CA ILE A 211 -1.86 -13.57 -9.36
C ILE A 211 -1.32 -14.41 -8.20
N GLN A 212 -1.29 -15.73 -8.34
CA GLN A 212 -0.82 -16.66 -7.32
C GLN A 212 0.68 -16.47 -7.06
N PRO A 213 1.56 -16.43 -8.08
CA PRO A 213 2.97 -16.14 -7.86
C PRO A 213 3.22 -14.73 -7.32
N LEU A 214 2.33 -13.77 -7.60
CA LEU A 214 2.40 -12.44 -7.00
C LEU A 214 2.10 -12.48 -5.50
N LEU A 215 1.10 -13.26 -5.07
CA LEU A 215 0.82 -13.46 -3.65
C LEU A 215 1.96 -14.20 -2.93
N ASP A 216 2.57 -15.19 -3.59
CA ASP A 216 3.77 -15.86 -3.06
C ASP A 216 4.93 -14.85 -2.91
N ALA A 217 5.18 -14.03 -3.92
CA ALA A 217 6.21 -12.99 -3.88
C ALA A 217 5.97 -11.93 -2.79
N VAL A 218 4.70 -11.63 -2.47
CA VAL A 218 4.35 -10.75 -1.33
C VAL A 218 4.86 -11.36 -0.02
N LEU A 219 4.66 -12.66 0.21
CA LEU A 219 5.14 -13.32 1.41
C LEU A 219 6.68 -13.42 1.42
N ASP A 220 7.27 -13.80 0.28
CA ASP A 220 8.70 -14.05 0.15
C ASP A 220 9.56 -12.78 0.24
N TYR A 221 9.08 -11.65 -0.27
CA TYR A 221 9.91 -10.46 -0.47
C TYR A 221 9.46 -9.21 0.29
N LEU A 222 8.18 -9.05 0.65
CA LEU A 222 7.72 -7.90 1.43
C LEU A 222 7.89 -8.12 2.94
N PRO A 223 7.98 -7.04 3.75
CA PRO A 223 8.15 -7.16 5.19
C PRO A 223 6.86 -7.59 5.87
N ASN A 224 7.01 -8.17 7.06
CA ASN A 224 5.92 -8.20 8.04
C ASN A 224 5.99 -6.96 8.96
N PRO A 225 4.92 -6.61 9.69
CA PRO A 225 4.89 -5.43 10.55
C PRO A 225 5.99 -5.38 11.63
N GLY A 226 6.55 -6.53 12.02
CA GLY A 226 7.65 -6.62 12.99
C GLY A 226 9.03 -6.27 12.42
N GLN A 227 9.15 -6.16 11.10
CA GLN A 227 10.40 -5.82 10.40
C GLN A 227 10.46 -4.36 9.97
N VAL A 228 9.38 -3.60 10.15
CA VAL A 228 9.30 -2.18 9.80
C VAL A 228 9.45 -1.34 11.06
N GLU A 229 10.47 -0.49 11.07
CA GLU A 229 10.68 0.48 12.13
C GLU A 229 9.67 1.62 12.00
N ASN A 230 8.84 1.80 13.03
CA ASN A 230 7.84 2.85 13.08
C ASN A 230 8.19 3.83 14.20
N PHE A 231 8.11 5.13 13.90
CA PHE A 231 8.47 6.19 14.83
C PHE A 231 7.25 7.04 15.18
N ALA A 232 7.16 7.42 16.46
CA ALA A 232 6.31 8.50 16.93
C ALA A 232 7.17 9.73 17.25
N LEU A 233 6.56 10.90 17.18
CA LEU A 233 7.15 12.17 17.57
C LEU A 233 6.71 12.53 18.98
N LYS A 234 7.67 13.00 19.78
CA LYS A 234 7.40 13.65 21.06
C LYS A 234 7.84 15.10 20.98
N GLU A 235 6.87 16.00 21.04
CA GLU A 235 7.13 17.43 21.08
C GLU A 235 7.80 17.81 22.41
N GLN A 236 8.78 18.71 22.31
CA GLN A 236 9.47 19.33 23.43
C GLN A 236 9.38 20.85 23.28
N GLU A 237 9.21 21.58 24.37
CA GLU A 237 9.14 23.04 24.31
C GLU A 237 10.46 23.61 23.75
N ASN A 238 10.37 24.39 22.66
CA ASN A 238 11.49 25.07 21.99
C ASN A 238 12.59 24.17 21.40
N GLU A 239 12.35 22.87 21.20
CA GLU A 239 13.29 21.95 20.54
C GLU A 239 12.63 21.17 19.39
N GLU A 240 13.45 20.60 18.50
CA GLU A 240 12.96 19.68 17.46
C GLU A 240 12.34 18.43 18.09
N ALA A 241 11.22 17.98 17.53
CA ALA A 241 10.51 16.83 18.05
C ALA A 241 11.40 15.57 18.04
N THR A 242 11.49 14.91 19.19
CA THR A 242 12.28 13.69 19.33
C THR A 242 11.54 12.47 18.74
N LYS A 243 12.26 11.66 17.95
CA LYS A 243 11.73 10.40 17.40
C LYS A 243 11.83 9.28 18.42
N ILE A 244 10.70 8.64 18.71
CA ILE A 244 10.60 7.48 19.59
C ILE A 244 10.27 6.26 18.73
N LEU A 245 11.14 5.26 18.78
CA LEU A 245 10.91 3.98 18.14
C LEU A 245 9.77 3.24 18.86
N LEU A 246 8.76 2.82 18.11
CA LEU A 246 7.64 2.04 18.60
C LEU A 246 7.99 0.55 18.64
N ASP A 247 7.43 -0.16 19.62
CA ASP A 247 7.63 -1.60 19.79
C ASP A 247 6.57 -2.39 18.99
N PRO A 248 6.96 -3.15 17.96
CA PRO A 248 6.00 -3.91 17.15
C PRO A 248 5.56 -5.23 17.81
N LYS A 249 6.01 -5.53 19.04
CA LYS A 249 5.57 -6.73 19.76
C LYS A 249 4.05 -6.77 19.89
N ARG A 250 3.50 -7.94 19.57
CA ARG A 250 2.06 -8.21 19.61
C ARG A 250 1.65 -8.68 21.00
N ASP A 251 1.86 -7.83 22.00
CA ASP A 251 1.46 -8.08 23.38
C ASP A 251 1.02 -6.78 24.08
N GLY A 252 0.56 -6.90 25.33
CA GLY A 252 0.17 -5.77 26.17
C GLY A 252 1.31 -5.18 27.01
N SER A 253 2.58 -5.48 26.70
CA SER A 253 3.72 -5.02 27.51
C SER A 253 4.00 -3.52 27.37
N LYS A 254 3.52 -2.91 26.29
CA LYS A 254 3.68 -1.49 25.96
C LYS A 254 2.33 -0.81 25.83
N ASN A 255 2.32 0.50 26.02
CA ASN A 255 1.11 1.31 25.86
C ASN A 255 0.64 1.30 24.40
N PHE A 256 -0.67 1.32 24.22
CA PHE A 256 -1.31 1.27 22.92
C PHE A 256 -1.10 2.58 22.16
N VAL A 257 -0.70 2.46 20.89
CA VAL A 257 -0.56 3.58 19.95
C VAL A 257 -1.18 3.19 18.62
N ALA A 258 -2.08 4.02 18.11
CA ALA A 258 -2.71 3.81 16.80
C ALA A 258 -2.91 5.11 16.01
N LEU A 259 -2.93 4.99 14.69
CA LEU A 259 -3.24 6.08 13.76
C LEU A 259 -4.62 5.87 13.16
N ALA A 260 -5.49 6.87 13.25
CA ALA A 260 -6.69 6.92 12.42
C ALA A 260 -6.30 7.38 11.02
N PHE A 261 -6.54 6.55 10.01
CA PHE A 261 -6.12 6.88 8.65
C PHE A 261 -7.26 6.98 7.66
N LYS A 262 -8.42 6.39 7.90
CA LYS A 262 -9.57 6.52 7.00
C LYS A 262 -10.84 6.70 7.79
N LEU A 263 -11.65 7.67 7.37
CA LEU A 263 -12.98 7.93 7.91
C LEU A 263 -14.01 7.55 6.85
N GLU A 264 -15.02 6.80 7.24
CA GLU A 264 -16.08 6.35 6.34
C GLU A 264 -17.44 6.56 7.01
N ALA A 265 -18.25 7.48 6.47
CA ALA A 265 -19.61 7.68 6.92
C ALA A 265 -20.54 6.62 6.30
N GLY A 266 -20.96 5.64 7.09
CA GLY A 266 -21.90 4.60 6.69
C GLY A 266 -23.34 4.87 7.14
N LYS A 267 -24.26 3.99 6.72
CA LYS A 267 -25.68 4.00 7.17
C LYS A 267 -25.82 3.85 8.70
N PHE A 268 -24.85 3.21 9.35
CA PHE A 268 -24.85 2.91 10.78
C PHE A 268 -23.99 3.88 11.60
N GLY A 269 -23.58 5.00 11.00
CA GLY A 269 -22.70 6.00 11.61
C GLY A 269 -21.30 6.01 11.01
N GLN A 270 -20.45 6.85 11.58
CA GLN A 270 -19.06 7.01 11.16
C GLN A 270 -18.21 5.83 11.63
N LEU A 271 -17.52 5.20 10.69
CA LEU A 271 -16.46 4.23 10.90
C LEU A 271 -15.11 4.91 10.79
N THR A 272 -14.24 4.65 11.76
CA THR A 272 -12.87 5.15 11.78
C THR A 272 -11.93 3.96 11.69
N TYR A 273 -11.24 3.84 10.56
CA TYR A 273 -10.20 2.84 10.34
C TYR A 273 -8.91 3.30 10.99
N MET A 274 -8.30 2.39 11.73
CA MET A 274 -7.08 2.62 12.47
C MET A 274 -6.06 1.52 12.22
N ARG A 275 -4.78 1.87 12.26
CA ARG A 275 -3.67 0.93 12.34
C ARG A 275 -3.05 1.00 13.73
N CYS A 276 -2.93 -0.14 14.39
CA CYS A 276 -2.18 -0.26 15.65
C CYS A 276 -0.69 -0.41 15.34
N TYR A 277 0.16 0.39 16.00
CA TYR A 277 1.62 0.34 15.82
C TYR A 277 2.34 -0.25 17.03
N GLN A 278 1.77 -0.13 18.22
CA GLN A 278 2.35 -0.62 19.46
C GLN A 278 1.25 -1.04 20.44
N GLY A 279 1.55 -2.06 21.24
CA GLY A 279 0.71 -2.50 22.34
C GLY A 279 -0.54 -3.25 21.86
N MET A 280 -1.58 -3.19 22.68
CA MET A 280 -2.81 -3.95 22.50
C MET A 280 -3.99 -3.11 22.98
N LEU A 281 -5.13 -3.24 22.30
CA LEU A 281 -6.39 -2.62 22.70
C LEU A 281 -7.48 -3.68 22.83
N LYS A 282 -8.18 -3.69 23.97
CA LYS A 282 -9.30 -4.59 24.24
C LYS A 282 -10.64 -3.87 24.21
N LYS A 283 -11.68 -4.62 23.88
CA LYS A 283 -13.06 -4.16 23.98
C LYS A 283 -13.36 -3.68 25.41
N GLY A 284 -13.95 -2.50 25.52
CA GLY A 284 -14.31 -1.86 26.80
C GLY A 284 -13.30 -0.86 27.34
N GLU A 285 -12.07 -0.85 26.82
CA GLU A 285 -11.02 0.08 27.21
C GLU A 285 -11.29 1.50 26.68
N THR A 286 -10.53 2.47 27.18
CA THR A 286 -10.64 3.88 26.79
C THR A 286 -9.35 4.31 26.10
N ILE A 287 -9.49 4.93 24.93
CA ILE A 287 -8.40 5.56 24.21
C ILE A 287 -8.55 7.07 24.22
N ILE A 288 -7.48 7.79 23.94
CA ILE A 288 -7.42 9.24 24.00
C ILE A 288 -6.85 9.75 22.70
N ASN A 289 -7.52 10.73 22.09
CA ASN A 289 -7.00 11.42 20.92
C ASN A 289 -5.87 12.38 21.36
N ALA A 290 -4.66 12.18 20.84
CA ALA A 290 -3.47 12.94 21.25
C ALA A 290 -3.58 14.44 20.94
N ARG A 291 -4.32 14.84 19.89
CA ARG A 291 -4.49 16.23 19.49
C ARG A 291 -5.55 16.97 20.31
N THR A 292 -6.68 16.31 20.59
CA THR A 292 -7.82 16.95 21.27
C THR A 292 -7.94 16.61 22.75
N MET A 293 -7.15 15.66 23.23
CA MET A 293 -7.21 15.09 24.59
C MET A 293 -8.57 14.51 24.99
N ARG A 294 -9.47 14.31 24.02
CA ARG A 294 -10.78 13.71 24.23
C ARG A 294 -10.65 12.21 24.43
N LYS A 295 -11.33 11.71 25.47
CA LYS A 295 -11.40 10.29 25.81
C LYS A 295 -12.55 9.63 25.05
N VAL A 296 -12.32 8.44 24.53
CA VAL A 296 -13.30 7.64 23.80
C VAL A 296 -13.29 6.23 24.36
N ARG A 297 -14.45 5.77 24.86
CA ARG A 297 -14.61 4.41 25.35
C ARG A 297 -14.99 3.48 24.20
N ILE A 298 -14.27 2.36 24.08
CA ILE A 298 -14.42 1.43 22.96
C ILE A 298 -15.49 0.40 23.27
N ALA A 299 -16.67 0.57 22.68
CA ALA A 299 -17.78 -0.38 22.86
C ALA A 299 -17.63 -1.63 21.97
N ARG A 300 -17.07 -1.48 20.78
CA ARG A 300 -17.00 -2.53 19.75
C ARG A 300 -15.74 -2.35 18.90
N LEU A 301 -14.99 -3.43 18.70
CA LEU A 301 -13.83 -3.51 17.80
C LEU A 301 -14.22 -4.38 16.61
N VAL A 302 -13.93 -3.92 15.39
CA VAL A 302 -14.30 -4.64 14.18
C VAL A 302 -13.12 -4.76 13.23
N ARG A 303 -13.00 -5.92 12.59
CA ARG A 303 -12.16 -6.13 11.41
C ARG A 303 -13.04 -6.19 10.16
N MET A 304 -12.56 -5.58 9.08
CA MET A 304 -13.30 -5.53 7.82
C MET A 304 -12.84 -6.65 6.89
N HIS A 305 -13.73 -7.60 6.59
CA HIS A 305 -13.50 -8.63 5.58
C HIS A 305 -14.35 -8.32 4.35
N SER A 306 -13.77 -7.64 3.36
CA SER A 306 -14.52 -7.11 2.21
C SER A 306 -15.70 -6.26 2.68
N ASN A 307 -16.95 -6.68 2.43
CA ASN A 307 -18.16 -6.00 2.87
C ASN A 307 -18.73 -6.50 4.22
N ASN A 308 -18.09 -7.51 4.83
CA ASN A 308 -18.55 -8.11 6.09
C ASN A 308 -17.73 -7.56 7.27
N MET A 309 -18.43 -7.30 8.36
CA MET A 309 -17.85 -6.84 9.62
C MET A 309 -17.71 -8.01 10.57
N GLU A 310 -16.49 -8.24 11.05
CA GLU A 310 -16.19 -9.27 12.04
C GLU A 310 -15.88 -8.62 13.39
N ASP A 311 -16.62 -9.02 14.42
CA ASP A 311 -16.39 -8.56 15.79
C ASP A 311 -15.18 -9.24 16.41
N VAL A 312 -14.25 -8.45 16.94
CA VAL A 312 -13.09 -8.95 17.66
C VAL A 312 -13.05 -8.42 19.09
N ASN A 313 -12.43 -9.17 19.99
CA ASN A 313 -12.30 -8.77 21.40
C ASN A 313 -11.06 -7.92 21.65
N GLU A 314 -10.04 -8.05 20.80
CA GLU A 314 -8.75 -7.40 20.96
C GLU A 314 -8.05 -7.21 19.61
N VAL A 315 -7.17 -6.23 19.56
CA VAL A 315 -6.31 -5.92 18.41
C VAL A 315 -4.89 -5.68 18.90
N TYR A 316 -3.90 -6.02 18.07
CA TYR A 316 -2.49 -5.97 18.40
C TYR A 316 -1.70 -5.09 17.43
N ALA A 317 -0.47 -4.74 17.79
CA ALA A 317 0.49 -4.09 16.91
C ALA A 317 0.55 -4.75 15.51
N GLY A 318 0.45 -3.92 14.46
CA GLY A 318 0.38 -4.34 13.06
C GLY A 318 -1.04 -4.57 12.53
N ASP A 319 -2.06 -4.65 13.38
CA ASP A 319 -3.44 -4.85 12.91
C ASP A 319 -4.08 -3.58 12.35
N ILE A 320 -4.88 -3.75 11.30
CA ILE A 320 -5.84 -2.76 10.81
C ILE A 320 -7.23 -3.15 11.33
N PHE A 321 -7.91 -2.20 11.95
CA PHE A 321 -9.23 -2.39 12.55
C PHE A 321 -10.07 -1.12 12.41
N ALA A 322 -11.37 -1.22 12.72
CA ALA A 322 -12.29 -0.10 12.67
C ALA A 322 -13.06 0.07 13.98
N LEU A 323 -13.41 1.33 14.27
CA LEU A 323 -14.21 1.73 15.42
C LEU A 323 -15.45 2.52 14.98
N PHE A 324 -16.53 2.40 15.74
CA PHE A 324 -17.75 3.15 15.51
C PHE A 324 -17.81 4.42 16.35
N GLY A 325 -18.29 5.51 15.76
CA GLY A 325 -18.67 6.72 16.51
C GLY A 325 -17.51 7.47 17.15
N VAL A 326 -16.29 7.26 16.64
CA VAL A 326 -15.11 8.02 17.07
C VAL A 326 -15.08 9.34 16.30
N ASP A 327 -15.36 10.44 16.99
CA ASP A 327 -15.20 11.78 16.41
C ASP A 327 -13.70 12.16 16.39
N CYS A 328 -13.11 12.09 15.20
CA CYS A 328 -11.73 12.48 14.95
C CYS A 328 -11.55 12.93 13.50
N ALA A 329 -10.37 13.46 13.19
CA ALA A 329 -9.92 13.70 11.82
C ALA A 329 -9.02 12.55 11.35
N SER A 330 -8.90 12.38 10.03
CA SER A 330 -7.86 11.50 9.48
C SER A 330 -6.47 12.06 9.84
N GLY A 331 -5.56 11.17 10.25
CA GLY A 331 -4.23 11.53 10.75
C GLY A 331 -4.15 11.67 12.27
N ASP A 332 -5.27 11.61 13.00
CA ASP A 332 -5.24 11.69 14.47
C ASP A 332 -4.60 10.44 15.09
N THR A 333 -3.74 10.66 16.09
CA THR A 333 -3.12 9.59 16.89
C THR A 333 -3.96 9.29 18.13
N PHE A 334 -4.08 8.02 18.46
CA PHE A 334 -4.79 7.52 19.64
C PHE A 334 -3.86 6.76 20.58
N LEU A 335 -3.98 7.05 21.87
CA LEU A 335 -3.14 6.51 22.95
C LEU A 335 -3.99 5.87 24.03
N SER A 336 -3.49 4.84 24.72
CA SER A 336 -4.10 4.36 25.97
C SER A 336 -3.71 5.21 27.19
N ASN A 337 -2.52 5.82 27.18
CA ASN A 337 -2.00 6.62 28.28
C ASN A 337 -1.72 8.06 27.84
N PRO A 338 -2.38 9.08 28.43
CA PRO A 338 -2.17 10.47 28.02
C PRO A 338 -0.78 10.99 28.38
N LYS A 339 -0.08 10.37 29.33
CA LYS A 339 1.26 10.79 29.76
C LYS A 339 2.34 10.52 28.72
N ASP A 340 2.07 9.65 27.75
CA ASP A 340 3.05 9.33 26.71
C ASP A 340 3.37 10.58 25.87
N ASN A 341 2.36 11.44 25.64
CA ASN A 341 2.46 12.72 24.92
C ASN A 341 3.21 12.58 23.58
N ILE A 342 2.82 11.58 22.80
CA ILE A 342 3.38 11.29 21.49
C ILE A 342 2.32 11.43 20.40
N SER A 343 2.75 11.83 19.21
CA SER A 343 1.94 11.88 18.00
C SER A 343 2.64 11.12 16.88
N LEU A 344 1.90 10.42 16.04
CA LEU A 344 2.47 9.84 14.83
C LEU A 344 2.63 10.94 13.78
N GLU A 345 3.67 10.82 12.94
CA GLU A 345 3.92 11.78 11.84
C GLU A 345 2.67 11.92 10.94
N SER A 346 2.27 13.16 10.68
CA SER A 346 1.17 13.48 9.78
C SER A 346 1.50 13.09 8.33
N ILE A 347 0.46 12.90 7.52
CA ILE A 347 0.63 12.73 6.08
C ILE A 347 1.07 14.04 5.43
N TYR A 348 1.80 13.94 4.32
CA TYR A 348 2.01 15.10 3.45
C TYR A 348 0.70 15.43 2.74
N VAL A 349 0.20 16.66 2.94
CA VAL A 349 -0.99 17.18 2.27
C VAL A 349 -0.52 18.18 1.21
N PRO A 350 -0.80 17.95 -0.09
CA PRO A 350 -0.47 18.91 -1.12
C PRO A 350 -1.34 20.18 -0.99
N GLU A 351 -0.79 21.32 -1.42
CA GLU A 351 -1.54 22.57 -1.50
C GLU A 351 -2.63 22.50 -2.58
N PRO A 352 -3.83 23.04 -2.33
CA PRO A 352 -4.90 23.06 -3.31
C PRO A 352 -4.53 23.95 -4.50
N VAL A 353 -4.92 23.53 -5.71
CA VAL A 353 -4.55 24.20 -6.97
C VAL A 353 -5.74 24.84 -7.68
N VAL A 354 -6.96 24.49 -7.29
CA VAL A 354 -8.20 25.08 -7.82
C VAL A 354 -9.07 25.56 -6.67
N SER A 355 -9.69 26.74 -6.85
CA SER A 355 -10.68 27.29 -5.94
C SER A 355 -11.97 27.59 -6.70
N MET A 356 -13.12 27.32 -6.09
CA MET A 356 -14.44 27.58 -6.67
C MET A 356 -15.42 28.08 -5.60
N ALA A 357 -16.24 29.06 -5.97
CA ALA A 357 -17.37 29.48 -5.15
C ALA A 357 -18.52 28.48 -5.31
N ILE A 358 -19.07 28.00 -4.19
CA ILE A 358 -20.19 27.07 -4.17
C ILE A 358 -21.31 27.60 -3.28
N GLN A 359 -22.56 27.34 -3.69
CA GLN A 359 -23.74 27.68 -2.91
C GLN A 359 -24.85 26.64 -3.11
N PRO A 360 -25.66 26.37 -2.07
CA PRO A 360 -26.83 25.53 -2.24
C PRO A 360 -27.83 26.21 -3.18
N ALA A 361 -28.36 25.47 -4.15
CA ALA A 361 -29.34 26.00 -5.09
C ALA A 361 -30.65 26.47 -4.40
N ASN A 362 -30.98 25.84 -3.26
CA ASN A 362 -32.12 26.19 -2.44
C ASN A 362 -31.66 26.60 -1.04
N SER A 363 -32.19 27.70 -0.52
CA SER A 363 -31.85 28.22 0.81
C SER A 363 -32.20 27.25 1.94
N LYS A 364 -33.18 26.36 1.73
CA LYS A 364 -33.58 25.33 2.70
C LYS A 364 -32.49 24.29 2.96
N ASP A 365 -31.56 24.10 2.02
CA ASP A 365 -30.52 23.08 2.11
C ASP A 365 -29.26 23.55 2.85
N ARG A 366 -29.27 24.79 3.38
CA ARG A 366 -28.10 25.43 4.01
C ARG A 366 -27.54 24.64 5.19
N ASP A 367 -28.40 24.08 6.04
CA ASP A 367 -27.97 23.30 7.20
C ASP A 367 -27.35 21.96 6.79
N SER A 368 -27.97 21.25 5.84
CA SER A 368 -27.43 20.02 5.27
C SER A 368 -26.11 20.26 4.55
N PHE A 369 -26.00 21.39 3.84
CA PHE A 369 -24.80 21.81 3.15
C PHE A 369 -23.64 22.05 4.14
N SER A 370 -23.88 22.82 5.20
CA SER A 370 -22.87 23.07 6.25
C SER A 370 -22.39 21.77 6.90
N LYS A 371 -23.31 20.84 7.20
CA LYS A 371 -22.97 19.51 7.73
C LYS A 371 -22.14 18.69 6.75
N ALA A 372 -22.44 18.75 5.46
CA ALA A 372 -21.71 18.03 4.42
C ALA A 372 -20.28 18.57 4.25
N ILE A 373 -20.11 19.90 4.20
CA ILE A 373 -18.81 20.55 4.12
C ILE A 373 -17.94 20.19 5.32
N ALA A 374 -18.48 20.34 6.54
CA ALA A 374 -17.74 19.97 7.75
C ALA A 374 -17.34 18.48 7.78
N ARG A 375 -18.16 17.60 7.20
CA ARG A 375 -17.81 16.19 7.05
C ARG A 375 -16.69 15.99 6.05
N PHE A 376 -16.79 16.56 4.85
CA PHE A 376 -15.77 16.39 3.81
C PHE A 376 -14.42 16.94 4.24
N THR A 377 -14.37 18.09 4.93
CA THR A 377 -13.13 18.64 5.48
C THR A 377 -12.50 17.74 6.55
N LYS A 378 -13.29 16.98 7.32
CA LYS A 378 -12.74 15.98 8.27
C LYS A 378 -12.21 14.74 7.57
N GLU A 379 -12.88 14.32 6.49
CA GLU A 379 -12.53 13.13 5.70
C GLU A 379 -11.31 13.35 4.82
N ASP A 380 -11.15 14.56 4.25
CA ASP A 380 -10.11 14.91 3.30
C ASP A 380 -9.41 16.22 3.69
N PRO A 381 -8.13 16.17 4.11
CA PRO A 381 -7.39 17.38 4.48
C PRO A 381 -6.98 18.25 3.28
N THR A 382 -7.09 17.79 2.02
CA THR A 382 -6.86 18.68 0.86
C THR A 382 -8.07 19.56 0.57
N PHE A 383 -9.25 19.19 1.08
CA PHE A 383 -10.48 19.95 0.89
C PHE A 383 -10.59 21.10 1.89
N HIS A 384 -10.20 22.28 1.43
CA HIS A 384 -10.24 23.51 2.20
C HIS A 384 -11.56 24.25 1.96
N PHE A 385 -12.08 24.86 3.02
CA PHE A 385 -13.29 25.67 2.98
C PHE A 385 -13.05 26.96 3.75
N PHE A 386 -13.42 28.08 3.16
CA PHE A 386 -13.50 29.36 3.86
C PHE A 386 -14.67 30.20 3.34
N PHE A 387 -15.16 31.10 4.19
CA PHE A 387 -16.19 32.07 3.82
C PHE A 387 -15.53 33.41 3.55
N ASP A 388 -15.67 33.91 2.33
CA ASP A 388 -15.22 35.24 1.95
C ASP A 388 -16.22 36.27 2.51
N ALA A 389 -15.78 37.05 3.50
CA ALA A 389 -16.62 38.05 4.15
C ALA A 389 -16.94 39.25 3.26
N ASP A 390 -16.07 39.58 2.30
CA ASP A 390 -16.21 40.73 1.42
C ASP A 390 -17.23 40.42 0.31
N ASN A 391 -17.09 39.26 -0.33
CA ASN A 391 -17.98 38.82 -1.40
C ASN A 391 -19.22 38.05 -0.89
N LYS A 392 -19.23 37.64 0.38
CA LYS A 392 -20.27 36.81 1.02
C LYS A 392 -20.46 35.46 0.36
N GLU A 393 -19.38 34.90 -0.19
CA GLU A 393 -19.39 33.63 -0.89
C GLU A 393 -18.67 32.55 -0.07
N THR A 394 -19.12 31.31 -0.24
CA THR A 394 -18.40 30.15 0.27
C THR A 394 -17.43 29.68 -0.82
N ILE A 395 -16.14 29.71 -0.51
CA ILE A 395 -15.08 29.26 -1.41
C ILE A 395 -14.57 27.92 -0.90
N VAL A 396 -14.47 26.96 -1.82
CA VAL A 396 -13.81 25.67 -1.57
C VAL A 396 -12.60 25.54 -2.46
N SER A 397 -11.55 24.92 -1.92
CA SER A 397 -10.28 24.71 -2.62
C SER A 397 -9.86 23.25 -2.49
N GLY A 398 -9.26 22.70 -3.54
CA GLY A 398 -8.81 21.31 -3.60
C GLY A 398 -7.72 21.07 -4.63
#